data_AF-A0A835Q1L8-F1
#
_entry.id   AF-A0A835Q1L8-F1
#
_cell.length_a   1.000
_cell.length_b   1.000
_cell.length_c   1.000
_cell.angle_alpha   90.00
_cell.angle_beta   90.00
_cell.angle_gamma   90.00
#
_symmetry.space_group_name_H-M   'P 1'
#
loop_
_entity.id
_entity.type
_entity.pdbx_description
1 polymer ?
#
loop_
_entity_poly.entity_id
_entity_poly.type
_entity_poly.pdbx_seq_one_letter_code
_entity_poly.pdbx_strand_id
1 'polypeptide(L)'
;MGGAAMSFIILKLSASLHLAYAEAGSVVEETVGSIRTVASFSGEKQAIQIYGLAIWYVAKLIAKGEYSGGNVINIMLVVFAGAMSLSEACPSLSAFSAGQIAAHKMFEMIHRKPEIDAYEMSGVVLDDIKGDIKLKNVYFSYPARADQLPLEKLLHTSPALNAR
;
A
#
# COMPACT_ATOMS: atom_id res chain seq x y z
N MET A 1 -14.82 -2.93 -38.86
CA MET A 1 -16.11 -2.59 -38.23
C MET A 1 -16.28 -3.07 -36.77
N GLY A 2 -15.40 -3.89 -36.19
CA GLY A 2 -15.56 -4.41 -34.82
C GLY A 2 -15.11 -3.52 -33.64
N GLY A 3 -14.21 -2.55 -33.87
CA GLY A 3 -13.67 -1.69 -32.79
C GLY A 3 -14.69 -0.68 -32.23
N ALA A 4 -15.62 -0.22 -33.07
CA ALA A 4 -16.68 0.71 -32.64
C ALA A 4 -17.68 0.03 -31.69
N ALA A 5 -18.02 -1.23 -31.94
CA ALA A 5 -18.92 -2.00 -31.08
C ALA A 5 -18.29 -2.26 -29.70
N MET A 6 -17.01 -2.62 -29.63
CA MET A 6 -16.31 -2.78 -28.35
C MET A 6 -16.14 -1.46 -27.60
N SER A 7 -15.82 -0.36 -28.30
CA SER A 7 -15.76 0.96 -27.68
C SER A 7 -17.11 1.38 -27.09
N PHE A 8 -18.22 1.10 -27.79
CA PHE A 8 -19.56 1.39 -27.31
C PHE A 8 -19.98 0.51 -26.11
N ILE A 9 -19.57 -0.76 -26.10
CA ILE A 9 -19.79 -1.68 -24.98
C ILE A 9 -18.95 -1.26 -23.76
N ILE A 10 -17.68 -0.91 -23.94
CA ILE A 10 -16.81 -0.43 -22.85
C ILE A 10 -17.33 0.89 -22.29
N LEU A 11 -17.77 1.82 -23.14
CA LEU A 11 -18.36 3.10 -22.71
C LEU A 11 -19.66 2.87 -21.91
N LYS A 12 -20.54 1.98 -22.38
CA LYS A 12 -21.76 1.63 -21.63
C LYS A 12 -21.45 0.90 -20.33
N LEU A 13 -20.50 -0.04 -20.34
CA LEU A 13 -20.10 -0.77 -19.15
C LEU A 13 -19.48 0.16 -18.12
N SER A 14 -18.59 1.08 -18.53
CA SER A 14 -17.97 2.07 -17.64
C SER A 14 -19.00 3.03 -17.06
N ALA A 15 -19.96 3.50 -17.87
CA ALA A 15 -21.05 4.35 -17.38
C ALA A 15 -21.94 3.62 -16.38
N SER A 16 -22.34 2.38 -16.66
CA SER A 16 -23.11 1.54 -15.74
C SER A 16 -22.33 1.17 -14.48
N LEU A 17 -21.01 0.96 -14.59
CA LEU A 17 -20.13 0.71 -13.45
C LEU A 17 -20.13 1.92 -12.50
N HIS A 18 -19.89 3.12 -13.03
CA HIS A 18 -19.84 4.33 -12.23
C HIS A 18 -21.18 4.67 -11.58
N LEU A 19 -22.31 4.39 -12.21
CA LEU A 19 -23.64 4.61 -11.62
C LEU A 19 -23.90 3.67 -10.44
N ALA A 20 -23.60 2.38 -10.58
CA ALA A 20 -23.74 1.42 -9.48
C ALA A 20 -22.76 1.70 -8.33
N TYR A 21 -21.53 2.13 -8.65
CA TYR A 21 -20.56 2.59 -7.65
C TYR A 21 -20.95 3.90 -6.97
N ALA A 22 -21.60 4.83 -7.68
CA ALA A 22 -22.09 6.08 -7.10
C ALA A 22 -23.27 5.83 -6.13
N GLU A 23 -24.15 4.88 -6.44
CA GLU A 23 -25.27 4.51 -5.57
C GLU A 23 -24.80 3.77 -4.31
N ALA A 24 -23.88 2.80 -4.43
CA ALA A 24 -23.26 2.18 -3.26
C ALA A 24 -22.40 3.18 -2.47
N GLY A 25 -21.76 4.11 -3.18
CA GLY A 25 -20.95 5.18 -2.61
C GLY A 25 -21.77 6.18 -1.79
N SER A 26 -22.99 6.52 -2.22
CA SER A 26 -23.85 7.47 -1.50
C SER A 26 -24.32 6.93 -0.15
N VAL A 27 -24.68 5.65 -0.07
CA VAL A 27 -25.11 5.00 1.20
C VAL A 27 -23.95 4.89 2.19
N VAL A 28 -22.74 4.62 1.68
CA VAL A 28 -21.52 4.61 2.50
C VAL A 28 -21.14 6.04 2.91
N GLU A 29 -21.21 7.02 2.02
CA GLU A 29 -20.97 8.44 2.36
C GLU A 29 -21.97 8.97 3.38
N GLU A 30 -23.24 8.57 3.34
CA GLU A 30 -24.25 8.96 4.32
C GLU A 30 -23.92 8.41 5.71
N THR A 31 -23.49 7.15 5.78
CA THR A 31 -23.13 6.48 7.04
C THR A 31 -21.78 6.97 7.60
N VAL A 32 -20.77 7.10 6.75
CA VAL A 32 -19.45 7.67 7.10
C VAL A 32 -19.57 9.14 7.43
N GLY A 33 -20.42 9.87 6.70
CA GLY A 33 -20.80 11.25 6.96
C GLY A 33 -21.37 11.36 8.36
N SER A 34 -22.34 10.52 8.74
CA SER A 34 -22.90 10.50 10.09
C SER A 34 -21.86 10.23 11.18
N ILE A 35 -20.91 9.32 10.95
CA ILE A 35 -19.81 9.03 11.90
C ILE A 35 -18.82 10.20 12.00
N ARG A 36 -18.39 10.77 10.87
CA ARG A 36 -17.48 11.92 10.82
C ARG A 36 -18.14 13.16 11.42
N THR A 37 -19.44 13.33 11.24
CA THR A 37 -20.20 14.48 11.74
C THR A 37 -20.34 14.43 13.26
N VAL A 38 -20.65 13.27 13.86
CA VAL A 38 -20.68 13.16 15.34
C VAL A 38 -19.29 13.26 15.98
N ALA A 39 -18.26 12.71 15.31
CA ALA A 39 -16.88 12.83 15.77
C ALA A 39 -16.38 14.28 15.70
N SER A 40 -16.68 15.01 14.61
CA SER A 40 -16.34 16.43 14.48
C SER A 40 -17.12 17.32 15.46
N PHE A 41 -18.41 17.09 15.66
CA PHE A 41 -19.20 17.81 16.67
C PHE A 41 -18.71 17.59 18.12
N SER A 42 -18.12 16.42 18.43
CA SER A 42 -17.55 16.15 19.75
C SER A 42 -16.19 16.82 19.94
N GLY A 43 -15.32 16.74 18.92
CA GLY A 43 -13.98 17.33 18.97
C GLY A 43 -13.99 18.86 18.99
N GLU A 44 -14.83 19.50 18.19
CA GLU A 44 -14.93 20.97 18.14
C GLU A 44 -15.42 21.55 19.47
N LYS A 45 -16.42 20.92 20.10
CA LYS A 45 -16.94 21.35 21.41
C LYS A 45 -15.88 21.21 22.50
N GLN A 46 -15.12 20.12 22.53
CA GLN A 46 -14.03 19.94 23.50
C GLN A 46 -12.92 20.97 23.29
N ALA A 47 -12.54 21.26 22.04
CA ALA A 47 -11.54 22.28 21.74
C ALA A 47 -11.98 23.66 22.26
N ILE A 48 -13.23 24.07 21.99
CA ILE A 48 -13.78 25.35 22.47
C ILE A 48 -13.75 25.43 24.01
N GLN A 49 -14.10 24.34 24.71
CA GLN A 49 -14.05 24.30 26.18
C GLN A 49 -12.62 24.43 26.73
N ILE A 50 -11.65 23.75 26.12
CA ILE A 50 -10.25 23.80 26.53
C ILE A 50 -9.65 25.20 26.27
N TYR A 51 -9.93 25.78 25.10
CA TYR A 51 -9.50 27.15 24.78
C TYR A 51 -10.13 28.18 25.73
N GLY A 52 -11.42 28.04 26.04
CA GLY A 52 -12.12 28.90 27.01
C GLY A 52 -11.52 28.81 28.41
N LEU A 53 -11.21 27.61 28.89
CA LEU A 53 -10.57 27.39 30.19
C LEU A 53 -9.15 27.99 30.23
N ALA A 54 -8.39 27.84 29.15
CA ALA A 54 -7.05 28.41 29.01
C ALA A 54 -7.07 29.93 29.06
N ILE A 55 -7.97 30.59 28.33
CA ILE A 55 -8.11 32.06 28.34
C ILE A 55 -8.54 32.55 29.73
N TRP A 56 -9.48 31.87 30.38
CA TRP A 56 -9.90 32.22 31.75
C TRP A 56 -8.73 32.12 32.75
N TYR A 57 -7.93 31.06 32.65
CA TYR A 57 -6.78 30.87 33.52
C TYR A 57 -5.69 31.93 33.30
N VAL A 58 -5.41 32.26 32.04
CA VAL A 58 -4.49 33.36 31.65
C VAL A 58 -4.99 34.71 32.19
N ALA A 59 -6.27 35.02 32.04
CA ALA A 59 -6.87 36.24 32.58
C ALA A 59 -6.75 36.31 34.11
N LYS A 60 -6.94 35.18 34.81
CA LYS A 60 -6.76 35.08 36.27
C LYS A 60 -5.32 35.31 36.71
N LEU A 61 -4.34 34.84 35.94
CA LEU A 61 -2.91 35.06 36.22
C LEU A 61 -2.52 36.54 36.07
N ILE A 62 -3.07 37.22 35.07
CA ILE A 62 -2.88 38.67 34.87
C ILE A 62 -3.53 39.45 36.02
N ALA A 63 -4.74 39.07 36.44
CA ALA A 63 -5.45 39.72 37.54
C ALA A 63 -4.74 39.61 38.91
N LYS A 64 -3.93 38.55 39.10
CA LYS A 64 -3.08 38.38 40.30
C LYS A 64 -1.79 39.20 40.25
N GLY A 65 -1.46 39.84 39.12
CA GLY A 65 -0.25 40.64 38.96
C GLY A 65 1.05 39.84 38.80
N GLU A 66 0.97 38.50 38.69
CA GLU A 66 2.14 37.62 38.56
C GLU A 66 2.77 37.70 37.16
N TYR A 67 1.98 38.03 36.13
CA TYR A 67 2.44 38.11 34.74
C TYR A 67 1.97 39.40 34.06
N SER A 68 2.89 40.09 33.38
CA SER A 68 2.58 41.22 32.49
C SER A 68 1.88 40.71 31.22
N GLY A 69 0.91 41.49 30.70
CA GLY A 69 0.19 41.14 29.46
C GLY A 69 1.10 40.92 28.25
N GLY A 70 2.26 41.61 28.21
CA GLY A 70 3.27 41.41 27.17
C GLY A 70 3.91 40.01 27.21
N ASN A 71 4.16 39.47 28.40
CA ASN A 71 4.74 38.12 28.55
C ASN A 71 3.75 37.05 28.09
N VAL A 72 2.46 37.24 28.37
CA VAL A 72 1.39 36.34 27.92
C VAL A 72 1.30 36.30 26.40
N ILE A 73 1.32 37.46 25.74
CA ILE A 73 1.30 37.55 24.28
C ILE A 73 2.54 36.87 23.68
N ASN A 74 3.71 37.06 24.29
CA ASN A 74 4.95 36.41 23.84
C ASN A 74 4.87 34.88 23.94
N ILE A 75 4.38 34.35 25.06
CA ILE A 75 4.19 32.90 25.25
C ILE A 75 3.19 32.36 24.22
N MET A 76 2.06 33.06 24.00
CA MET A 76 1.08 32.70 22.98
C MET A 76 1.73 32.65 21.59
N LEU A 77 2.51 33.67 21.22
CA LEU A 77 3.19 33.74 19.93
C LEU A 77 4.17 32.58 19.71
N VAL A 78 4.95 32.21 20.73
CA VAL A 78 5.89 31.08 20.67
C VAL A 78 5.16 29.75 20.52
N VAL A 79 4.04 29.55 21.23
CA VAL A 79 3.21 28.34 21.11
C VAL A 79 2.60 28.23 19.71
N PHE A 80 2.07 29.33 19.16
CA PHE A 80 1.54 29.36 17.78
C PHE A 80 2.62 29.07 16.73
N ALA A 81 3.80 29.69 16.86
CA ALA A 81 4.92 29.43 15.96
C ALA A 81 5.36 27.96 16.01
N GLY A 82 5.46 27.37 17.21
CA GLY A 82 5.80 25.96 17.38
C GLY A 82 4.75 25.00 16.79
N ALA A 83 3.46 25.34 16.91
CA ALA A 83 2.39 24.56 16.30
C ALA A 83 2.47 24.56 14.76
N MET A 84 2.82 25.70 14.14
CA MET A 84 3.02 25.77 12.69
C MET A 84 4.19 24.90 12.24
N SER A 85 5.32 24.91 12.95
CA SER A 85 6.47 24.04 12.64
C SER A 85 6.12 22.55 12.74
N LEU A 86 5.32 22.16 13.72
CA LEU A 86 4.87 20.77 13.86
C LEU A 86 3.96 20.34 12.69
N SER A 87 3.07 21.22 12.24
CA SER A 87 2.20 20.96 11.09
C SER A 87 3.01 20.70 9.81
N GLU A 88 4.11 21.42 9.60
CA GLU A 88 4.99 21.20 8.44
C GLU A 88 5.84 19.93 8.57
N ALA A 89 6.04 19.42 9.78
CA ALA A 89 6.72 18.14 10.00
C ALA A 89 5.84 16.93 9.65
N CYS A 90 4.51 17.04 9.72
CA CYS A 90 3.57 15.96 9.40
C CYS A 90 3.79 15.26 8.04
N PRO A 91 4.03 15.95 6.90
CA PRO A 91 4.29 15.28 5.63
C PRO A 91 5.54 14.38 5.62
N SER A 92 6.50 14.58 6.53
CA SER A 92 7.67 13.68 6.63
C SER A 92 7.27 12.27 7.11
N LEU A 93 6.20 12.17 7.90
CA LEU A 93 5.69 10.89 8.39
C LEU A 93 5.06 10.05 7.28
N SER A 94 4.37 10.68 6.31
CA SER A 94 3.80 9.96 5.16
C SER A 94 4.87 9.49 4.18
N ALA A 95 5.96 10.26 4.02
CA ALA A 95 7.12 9.81 3.25
C ALA A 95 7.80 8.60 3.90
N PHE A 96 7.90 8.58 5.24
CA PHE A 96 8.46 7.46 5.98
C PHE A 96 7.61 6.18 5.86
N SER A 97 6.28 6.30 5.96
CA SER A 97 5.40 5.13 5.82
C SER A 97 5.45 4.54 4.40
N ALA A 98 5.52 5.38 3.36
CA ALA A 98 5.75 4.93 1.99
C ALA A 98 7.10 4.21 1.83
N GLY A 99 8.16 4.73 2.46
CA GLY A 99 9.47 4.10 2.51
C GLY A 99 9.46 2.71 3.16
N GLN A 100 8.73 2.56 4.28
CA GLN A 100 8.58 1.27 4.95
C GLN A 100 7.89 0.22 4.07
N ILE A 101 6.83 0.59 3.34
CA ILE A 101 6.12 -0.33 2.44
C ILE A 101 7.03 -0.81 1.30
N ALA A 102 7.82 0.10 0.72
CA ALA A 102 8.77 -0.24 -0.33
C ALA A 102 9.88 -1.16 0.21
N ALA A 103 10.45 -0.82 1.36
CA ALA A 103 11.48 -1.64 2.02
C ALA A 103 10.95 -3.04 2.37
N HIS A 104 9.70 -3.15 2.84
CA HIS A 104 9.08 -4.44 3.16
C HIS A 104 9.07 -5.38 1.95
N LYS A 105 8.66 -4.89 0.77
CA LYS A 105 8.69 -5.69 -0.47
C LYS A 105 10.11 -6.11 -0.87
N MET A 106 11.10 -5.25 -0.66
CA MET A 106 12.50 -5.57 -0.94
C MET A 106 13.02 -6.66 0.00
N PHE A 107 12.72 -6.55 1.30
CA PHE A 107 13.11 -7.55 2.29
C PHE A 107 12.42 -8.90 2.07
N GLU A 108 11.15 -8.89 1.67
CA GLU A 108 10.41 -10.10 1.28
C GLU A 108 11.13 -10.84 0.13
N MET A 109 11.60 -10.11 -0.87
CA MET A 109 12.35 -10.69 -1.99
C MET A 109 13.75 -11.20 -1.58
N ILE A 110 14.48 -10.46 -0.74
CA ILE A 110 15.83 -10.84 -0.30
C ILE A 110 15.80 -12.09 0.57
N HIS A 111 14.82 -12.23 1.45
CA HIS A 111 14.71 -13.37 2.36
C HIS A 111 13.96 -14.57 1.76
N ARG A 112 13.45 -14.46 0.54
CA ARG A 112 12.81 -15.58 -0.16
C ARG A 112 13.85 -16.65 -0.48
N LYS A 113 13.69 -17.85 0.08
CA LYS A 113 14.45 -19.04 -0.35
C LYS A 113 13.83 -19.58 -1.64
N PRO A 114 14.55 -19.64 -2.77
CA PRO A 114 14.06 -20.28 -3.98
C PRO A 114 13.99 -21.80 -3.80
N GLU A 115 13.00 -22.44 -4.43
CA GLU A 115 12.86 -23.91 -4.43
C GLU A 115 13.97 -24.60 -5.24
N ILE A 116 14.44 -23.92 -6.30
CA ILE A 116 15.59 -24.34 -7.11
C ILE A 116 16.71 -23.35 -6.81
N ASP A 117 17.68 -23.78 -6.00
CA ASP A 117 18.86 -22.98 -5.68
C ASP A 117 19.95 -23.20 -6.73
N ALA A 118 20.27 -22.16 -7.51
CA ALA A 118 21.30 -22.20 -8.53
C ALA A 118 22.73 -22.25 -7.94
N TYR A 119 22.90 -21.93 -6.66
CA TYR A 119 24.20 -21.90 -5.98
C TYR A 119 24.46 -23.17 -5.15
N GLU A 120 23.50 -24.08 -5.08
CA GLU A 120 23.65 -25.34 -4.39
C GLU A 120 24.49 -26.32 -5.22
N MET A 121 25.77 -26.46 -4.87
CA MET A 121 26.72 -27.39 -5.51
C MET A 121 26.55 -28.86 -5.05
N SER A 122 25.44 -29.18 -4.37
CA SER A 122 25.09 -30.53 -3.89
C SER A 122 24.75 -31.50 -5.04
N GLY A 123 24.57 -30.98 -6.25
CA GLY A 123 24.32 -31.78 -7.45
C GLY A 123 25.49 -32.70 -7.82
N VAL A 124 25.17 -33.82 -8.47
CA VAL A 124 26.18 -34.75 -9.00
C VAL A 124 26.78 -34.15 -10.26
N VAL A 125 28.08 -33.83 -10.22
CA VAL A 125 28.87 -33.50 -11.42
C VAL A 125 29.31 -34.83 -12.06
N LEU A 126 28.88 -35.07 -13.30
CA LEU A 126 29.24 -36.26 -14.06
C LEU A 126 30.53 -36.00 -14.87
N ASP A 127 31.54 -36.86 -14.72
CA ASP A 127 32.83 -36.72 -15.42
C ASP A 127 32.77 -37.04 -16.93
N ASP A 128 31.86 -37.93 -17.35
CA ASP A 128 31.65 -38.33 -18.74
C ASP A 128 30.16 -38.25 -19.11
N ILE A 129 29.78 -37.28 -19.95
CA ILE A 129 28.39 -37.02 -20.33
C ILE A 129 28.11 -37.68 -21.69
N LYS A 130 27.48 -38.85 -21.67
CA LYS A 130 26.84 -39.43 -22.86
C LYS A 130 25.46 -38.81 -23.01
N GLY A 131 25.22 -38.09 -24.11
CA GLY A 131 24.00 -37.30 -24.37
C GLY A 131 22.70 -38.10 -24.59
N ASP A 132 22.47 -39.18 -23.85
CA ASP A 132 21.23 -39.96 -23.84
C ASP A 132 20.21 -39.28 -22.90
N ILE A 133 19.31 -38.48 -23.49
CA ILE A 133 18.29 -37.73 -22.76
C ILE A 133 16.97 -38.52 -22.81
N LYS A 134 16.44 -38.87 -21.63
CA LYS A 134 15.16 -39.58 -21.48
C LYS A 134 14.16 -38.73 -20.72
N LEU A 135 13.08 -38.34 -21.40
CA LEU A 135 11.93 -37.68 -20.80
C LEU A 135 10.88 -38.74 -20.48
N LYS A 136 10.46 -38.87 -19.22
CA LYS A 136 9.47 -39.87 -18.78
C LYS A 136 8.27 -39.16 -18.16
N ASN A 137 7.12 -39.20 -18.84
CA ASN A 137 5.82 -38.72 -18.33
C ASN A 137 5.90 -37.35 -17.64
N VAL A 138 6.54 -36.38 -18.30
CA VAL A 138 6.68 -35.02 -17.77
C VAL A 138 5.41 -34.22 -18.07
N TYR A 139 4.82 -33.66 -17.02
CA TYR A 139 3.73 -32.70 -17.10
C TYR A 139 4.27 -31.35 -16.65
N PHE A 140 4.11 -30.33 -17.48
CA PHE A 140 4.64 -29.00 -17.20
C PHE A 140 3.57 -27.96 -17.50
N SER A 141 3.40 -27.02 -16.58
CA SER A 141 2.57 -25.84 -16.77
C SER A 141 3.33 -24.62 -16.26
N TYR A 142 3.25 -23.51 -17.00
CA TYR A 142 3.90 -22.28 -16.60
C TYR A 142 3.11 -21.65 -15.43
N PRO A 143 3.77 -21.24 -14.33
CA PRO A 143 3.08 -20.67 -13.16
C PRO A 143 2.21 -19.44 -13.47
N ALA A 144 2.58 -18.66 -14.50
CA ALA A 144 1.86 -17.48 -14.93
C ALA A 144 0.52 -17.78 -15.66
N ARG A 145 0.26 -19.03 -16.01
CA ARG A 145 -0.98 -19.49 -16.67
C ARG A 145 -1.27 -20.94 -16.29
N ALA A 146 -1.59 -21.16 -15.02
CA ALA A 146 -1.82 -22.48 -14.43
C ALA A 146 -3.04 -23.21 -15.00
N ASP A 147 -3.95 -22.45 -15.61
CA ASP A 147 -5.26 -22.84 -16.15
C ASP A 147 -5.20 -23.49 -17.55
N GLN A 148 -4.07 -23.42 -18.25
CA GLN A 148 -3.85 -24.15 -19.51
C GLN A 148 -2.68 -25.11 -19.34
N LEU A 149 -2.91 -26.42 -19.44
CA LEU A 149 -1.85 -27.42 -19.57
C LEU A 149 -1.32 -27.38 -21.02
N PRO A 150 -0.13 -26.85 -21.30
CA PRO A 150 0.36 -26.72 -22.67
C PRO A 150 1.03 -28.02 -23.18
N LEU A 151 1.35 -28.96 -22.29
CA LEU A 151 1.98 -30.24 -22.63
C LEU A 151 1.34 -31.41 -21.88
N GLU A 152 0.58 -32.22 -22.62
CA GLU A 152 0.04 -33.49 -22.14
C GLU A 152 0.89 -34.65 -22.72
N LYS A 153 1.74 -35.24 -21.87
CA LYS A 153 2.39 -36.55 -22.04
C LYS A 153 3.34 -36.70 -23.26
N LEU A 154 4.62 -36.38 -23.07
CA LEU A 154 5.70 -36.77 -24.00
C LEU A 154 6.42 -38.05 -23.52
N LEU A 155 6.39 -39.09 -24.35
CA LEU A 155 7.27 -40.26 -24.30
C LEU A 155 8.20 -40.21 -25.51
N HIS A 156 9.30 -39.48 -25.39
CA HIS A 156 10.31 -39.38 -26.44
C HIS A 156 11.68 -39.80 -25.90
N THR A 157 12.27 -40.82 -26.53
CA THR A 157 13.63 -41.28 -26.27
C THR A 157 14.49 -40.81 -27.44
N SER A 158 15.40 -39.85 -27.23
CA SER A 158 16.34 -39.43 -28.27
C SER A 158 17.65 -40.20 -28.09
N PRO A 159 18.07 -41.05 -29.06
CA PRO A 159 19.37 -41.71 -28.97
C PRO A 159 20.49 -40.67 -29.07
N ALA A 160 21.56 -40.89 -28.31
CA ALA A 160 22.72 -40.01 -28.27
C ALA A 160 23.30 -39.79 -29.68
N LEU A 161 23.29 -38.54 -30.15
CA LEU A 161 24.01 -38.14 -31.35
C LEU A 161 25.50 -38.16 -31.01
N ASN A 162 26.21 -39.18 -31.46
CA ASN A 162 27.67 -39.27 -31.40
C ASN A 162 28.27 -38.10 -32.21
N ALA A 163 28.57 -37.00 -31.54
CA ALA A 163 29.50 -36.01 -32.04
C ALA A 163 30.92 -36.47 -31.67
N ARG A 164 31.76 -36.62 -32.71
CA ARG A 164 33.21 -36.79 -32.58
C ARG A 164 33.86 -35.58 -31.92
#